data_AF-A0A2K2VFV8-F1
#
_entry.id   AF-A0A2K2VFV8-F1
#
_cell.length_a   1.000
_cell.length_b   1.000
_cell.length_c   1.000
_cell.angle_alpha   90.00
_cell.angle_beta   90.00
_cell.angle_gamma   90.00
#
_symmetry.space_group_name_H-M   'P 1'
#
loop_
_entity.id
_entity.type
_entity.pdbx_description
1 polymer ?
#
loop_
_entity_poly.entity_id
_entity_poly.type
_entity_poly.pdbx_seq_one_letter_code
_entity_poly.pdbx_strand_id
1 'polypeptide(L)'
;MPSGKQIAVIAAGFLLIIIMVLSVIIPMISGLGTNPLVNVEGIYEYSGGWTKINSNGTVWLPRGNGTYLIYFRNLNCPACQQFDPIWSQYFKDYLFKSPYKITPVEVVCTYFSGNCQDPSAKALFSAFENALGQYFGTPYLVLISNGTFLYFSFPPTDSTGAYSAQLLNQTISSILYEHLHPQTNTTTPSTNTTSS
;
A
#
# COMPACT_ATOMS: atom_id res chain seq x y z
N MET A 1 -2.30 -59.47 12.58
CA MET A 1 -2.92 -58.61 11.55
C MET A 1 -3.97 -57.75 12.22
N PRO A 2 -3.92 -56.42 12.06
CA PRO A 2 -4.92 -55.53 12.65
C PRO A 2 -6.31 -55.87 12.10
N SER A 3 -7.32 -55.88 12.96
CA SER A 3 -8.70 -56.15 12.54
C SER A 3 -9.25 -55.00 11.71
N GLY A 4 -10.27 -55.25 10.88
CA GLY A 4 -10.88 -54.18 10.06
C GLY A 4 -11.33 -52.96 10.86
N LYS A 5 -11.70 -53.15 12.14
CA LYS A 5 -12.05 -52.05 13.06
C LYS A 5 -10.83 -51.23 13.51
N GLN A 6 -9.67 -51.87 13.71
CA GLN A 6 -8.43 -51.18 14.06
C GLN A 6 -7.90 -50.33 12.90
N ILE A 7 -8.04 -50.81 11.67
CA ILE A 7 -7.62 -50.06 10.46
C ILE A 7 -8.47 -48.79 10.30
N ALA A 8 -9.78 -48.86 10.54
CA ALA A 8 -10.68 -47.70 10.43
C ALA A 8 -10.35 -46.60 11.45
N VAL A 9 -10.01 -46.96 12.69
CA VAL A 9 -9.62 -45.98 13.72
C VAL A 9 -8.30 -45.30 13.39
N ILE A 10 -7.33 -46.05 12.88
CA ILE A 10 -6.03 -45.50 12.46
C ILE A 10 -6.22 -44.54 11.27
N ALA A 11 -7.05 -44.91 10.29
CA ALA A 11 -7.33 -44.06 9.13
C ALA A 11 -8.03 -42.75 9.54
N ALA A 12 -9.00 -42.80 10.45
CA ALA A 12 -9.69 -41.61 10.96
C ALA A 12 -8.72 -40.67 11.71
N GLY A 13 -7.81 -41.22 12.51
CA GLY A 13 -6.77 -40.45 13.21
C GLY A 13 -5.82 -39.74 12.24
N PHE A 14 -5.34 -40.45 11.21
CA PHE A 14 -4.49 -39.84 10.18
C PHE A 14 -5.22 -38.74 9.39
N LEU A 15 -6.49 -38.93 9.05
CA LEU A 15 -7.30 -37.94 8.35
C LEU A 15 -7.44 -36.64 9.17
N LEU A 16 -7.68 -36.75 10.47
CA LEU A 16 -7.77 -35.58 11.36
C LEU A 16 -6.45 -34.83 11.47
N ILE A 17 -5.31 -35.54 11.55
CA ILE A 17 -3.99 -34.93 11.57
C ILE A 17 -3.72 -34.21 10.24
N ILE A 18 -4.07 -34.81 9.10
CA ILE A 18 -3.95 -34.17 7.78
C ILE A 18 -4.79 -32.89 7.73
N ILE A 19 -6.03 -32.91 8.23
CA ILE A 19 -6.90 -31.72 8.27
C ILE A 19 -6.29 -30.62 9.15
N MET A 20 -5.73 -30.96 10.31
CA MET A 20 -5.06 -30.00 11.19
C MET A 20 -3.77 -29.43 10.58
N VAL A 21 -2.99 -30.26 9.89
CA VAL A 21 -1.78 -29.81 9.20
C VAL A 21 -2.14 -28.92 8.01
N LEU A 22 -3.15 -29.30 7.23
CA LEU A 22 -3.65 -28.49 6.12
C LEU A 22 -4.26 -27.17 6.60
N SER A 23 -4.98 -27.12 7.73
CA SER A 23 -5.55 -25.86 8.23
C SER A 23 -4.49 -24.86 8.73
N VAL A 24 -3.30 -25.33 9.10
CA VAL A 24 -2.14 -24.48 9.43
C VAL A 24 -1.32 -24.12 8.20
N ILE A 25 -1.15 -25.05 7.26
CA ILE A 25 -0.35 -24.84 6.05
C ILE A 25 -1.10 -24.02 4.99
N ILE A 26 -2.40 -24.24 4.80
CA ILE A 26 -3.21 -23.51 3.80
C ILE A 26 -3.08 -21.98 3.96
N PRO A 27 -3.25 -21.37 5.15
CA PRO A 27 -3.04 -19.92 5.28
C PRO A 27 -1.59 -19.48 5.04
N MET A 28 -0.58 -20.35 5.20
CA MET A 28 0.80 -20.03 4.77
C MET A 28 1.00 -20.13 3.25
N ILE A 29 0.30 -21.03 2.57
CA ILE A 29 0.39 -21.22 1.10
C ILE A 29 -0.56 -20.26 0.35
N SER A 30 -1.59 -19.72 1.00
CA SER A 30 -2.45 -18.66 0.43
C SER A 30 -1.71 -17.34 0.15
N GLY A 31 -0.43 -17.24 0.51
CA GLY A 31 0.50 -16.23 0.00
C GLY A 31 1.03 -16.48 -1.42
N LEU A 32 0.48 -17.44 -2.17
CA LEU A 32 0.70 -17.56 -3.62
C LEU A 32 -0.01 -16.42 -4.37
N GLY A 33 0.52 -15.21 -4.26
CA GLY A 33 -0.06 -14.04 -4.89
C GLY A 33 1.01 -13.01 -5.19
N THR A 34 1.76 -13.23 -6.28
CA THR A 34 2.74 -12.30 -6.88
C THR A 34 3.87 -11.83 -5.97
N ASN A 35 5.12 -12.07 -6.39
CA ASN A 35 6.27 -11.39 -5.77
C ASN A 35 6.03 -9.87 -5.81
N PRO A 36 6.40 -9.13 -4.75
CA PRO A 36 6.29 -7.67 -4.75
C PRO A 36 7.06 -7.12 -5.96
N LEU A 37 6.56 -6.01 -6.52
CA LEU A 37 7.11 -5.43 -7.75
C LEU A 37 8.60 -5.06 -7.58
N VAL A 38 8.97 -4.62 -6.37
CA VAL A 38 10.36 -4.43 -5.94
C VAL A 38 10.60 -5.05 -4.57
N ASN A 39 11.72 -5.76 -4.39
CA ASN A 39 12.02 -6.52 -3.16
C ASN A 39 13.41 -6.27 -2.57
N VAL A 40 14.02 -5.12 -2.89
CA VAL A 40 15.33 -4.71 -2.37
C VAL A 40 15.17 -3.30 -1.82
N GLU A 41 15.87 -2.98 -0.73
CA GLU A 41 15.82 -1.64 -0.15
C GLU A 41 16.20 -0.54 -1.16
N GLY A 42 15.52 0.59 -1.07
CA GLY A 42 15.70 1.72 -1.97
C GLY A 42 14.41 2.49 -2.24
N ILE A 43 14.57 3.56 -3.01
CA ILE A 43 13.47 4.31 -3.61
C ILE A 43 13.43 3.92 -5.07
N TYR A 44 12.27 3.53 -5.58
CA TYR A 44 12.10 3.09 -6.96
C TYR A 44 10.97 3.88 -7.58
N GLU A 45 11.25 4.53 -8.72
CA GLU A 45 10.26 5.23 -9.51
C GLU A 45 9.95 4.39 -10.76
N TYR A 46 8.67 4.30 -11.12
CA TYR A 46 8.28 3.63 -12.36
C TYR A 46 8.12 4.62 -13.52
N SER A 47 8.99 4.49 -14.53
CA SER A 47 8.92 5.26 -15.79
C SER A 47 9.12 4.33 -17.00
N GLY A 48 8.16 3.41 -17.21
CA GLY A 48 8.31 2.33 -18.20
C GLY A 48 9.10 1.12 -17.69
N GLY A 49 9.60 1.22 -16.45
CA GLY A 49 10.29 0.20 -15.68
C GLY A 49 10.66 0.78 -14.31
N TRP A 50 10.85 -0.10 -13.32
CA TRP A 50 11.30 0.31 -11.99
C TRP A 50 12.76 0.70 -12.02
N THR A 51 13.04 1.97 -11.74
CA THR A 51 14.41 2.51 -11.68
C THR A 51 14.71 2.94 -10.25
N LYS A 52 15.82 2.44 -9.71
CA LYS A 52 16.28 2.84 -8.38
C LYS A 52 16.78 4.28 -8.43
N ILE A 53 16.21 5.11 -7.57
CA ILE A 53 16.60 6.50 -7.38
C ILE A 53 17.73 6.55 -6.35
N ASN A 54 18.79 7.29 -6.68
CA ASN A 54 19.86 7.59 -5.75
C ASN A 54 19.85 9.08 -5.41
N SER A 55 19.47 9.42 -4.19
CA SER A 55 19.51 10.78 -3.66
C SER A 55 20.79 11.07 -2.87
N ASN A 56 21.79 10.18 -2.91
CA ASN A 56 23.03 10.27 -2.15
C ASN A 56 22.79 10.51 -0.65
N GLY A 57 21.79 9.83 -0.07
CA GLY A 57 21.45 9.95 1.35
C GLY A 57 20.69 11.21 1.75
N THR A 58 20.24 12.02 0.78
CA THR A 58 19.35 13.15 1.06
C THR A 58 17.88 12.75 0.93
N VAL A 59 16.99 13.51 1.55
CA VAL A 59 15.55 13.27 1.42
C VAL A 59 15.15 13.46 -0.05
N TRP A 60 14.66 12.38 -0.66
CA TRP A 60 14.08 12.44 -1.99
C TRP A 60 12.60 12.79 -1.88
N LEU A 61 12.20 13.83 -2.60
CA LEU A 61 10.81 14.15 -2.86
C LEU A 61 10.67 14.41 -4.37
N PRO A 62 9.51 14.15 -4.96
CA PRO A 62 9.26 14.50 -6.36
C PRO A 62 9.51 15.99 -6.59
N ARG A 63 10.44 16.32 -7.51
CA ARG A 63 10.79 17.68 -7.89
C ARG A 63 10.19 17.99 -9.27
N GLY A 64 8.93 18.41 -9.31
CA GLY A 64 8.30 18.82 -10.56
C GLY A 64 6.78 18.91 -10.52
N ASN A 65 6.23 19.37 -11.64
CA ASN A 65 4.80 19.26 -11.93
C ASN A 65 4.50 17.81 -12.32
N GLY A 66 3.54 17.19 -11.66
CA GLY A 66 3.21 15.78 -11.82
C GLY A 66 2.49 15.21 -10.62
N THR A 67 1.90 14.04 -10.80
CA THR A 67 1.21 13.29 -9.75
C THR A 67 2.02 12.04 -9.43
N TYR A 68 2.35 11.85 -8.15
CA TYR A 68 3.15 10.75 -7.64
C TYR A 68 2.36 10.03 -6.55
N LEU A 69 2.29 8.70 -6.65
CA LEU A 69 1.73 7.85 -5.59
C LEU A 69 2.86 7.01 -5.01
N ILE A 70 3.26 7.35 -3.79
CA ILE A 70 4.40 6.79 -3.09
C ILE A 70 3.90 5.75 -2.09
N TYR A 71 4.42 4.54 -2.20
CA TYR A 71 4.13 3.43 -1.30
C TYR A 71 5.34 3.12 -0.41
N PHE A 72 5.21 3.42 0.88
CA PHE A 72 6.18 3.06 1.92
C PHE A 72 5.87 1.65 2.44
N ARG A 73 6.88 0.77 2.37
CA ARG A 73 6.74 -0.61 2.82
C ARG A 73 8.01 -1.14 3.46
N ASN A 74 7.79 -2.03 4.42
CA ASN A 74 8.84 -2.77 5.10
C ASN A 74 8.81 -4.23 4.66
N LEU A 75 9.97 -4.81 4.31
CA LEU A 75 10.06 -6.21 3.88
C LEU A 75 9.57 -7.18 4.98
N ASN A 76 9.82 -6.85 6.25
CA ASN A 76 9.46 -7.68 7.41
C ASN A 76 8.11 -7.31 8.05
N CYS A 77 7.25 -6.56 7.34
CA CYS A 77 5.96 -6.10 7.85
C CYS A 77 4.81 -7.01 7.37
N PRO A 78 4.10 -7.73 8.27
CA PRO A 78 3.02 -8.64 7.86
C PRO A 78 1.86 -7.95 7.12
N ALA A 79 1.46 -6.75 7.56
CA ALA A 79 0.43 -5.98 6.87
C ALA A 79 0.87 -5.55 5.46
N CYS A 80 2.16 -5.30 5.27
CA CYS A 80 2.75 -4.96 3.98
C CYS A 80 2.72 -6.17 3.06
N GLN A 81 3.08 -7.35 3.56
CA GLN A 81 3.00 -8.61 2.81
C GLN A 81 1.56 -8.95 2.39
N GLN A 82 0.55 -8.57 3.19
CA GLN A 82 -0.86 -8.69 2.81
C GLN A 82 -1.29 -7.64 1.76
N PHE A 83 -0.69 -6.46 1.77
CA PHE A 83 -1.01 -5.37 0.84
C PHE A 83 -0.24 -5.47 -0.48
N ASP A 84 0.96 -6.06 -0.52
CA ASP A 84 1.81 -6.18 -1.72
C ASP A 84 1.09 -6.78 -2.95
N PRO A 85 0.27 -7.86 -2.82
CA PRO A 85 -0.49 -8.40 -3.94
C PRO A 85 -1.56 -7.42 -4.44
N ILE A 86 -2.19 -6.69 -3.52
CA ILE A 86 -3.22 -5.70 -3.82
C ILE A 86 -2.62 -4.47 -4.50
N TRP A 87 -1.46 -4.01 -4.04
CA TRP A 87 -0.69 -2.97 -4.70
C TRP A 87 -0.28 -3.39 -6.11
N SER A 88 0.23 -4.62 -6.26
CA SER A 88 0.62 -5.19 -7.57
C SER A 88 -0.57 -5.29 -8.53
N GLN A 89 -1.74 -5.67 -8.02
CA GLN A 89 -2.98 -5.69 -8.79
C GLN A 89 -3.41 -4.27 -9.17
N TYR A 90 -3.44 -3.35 -8.21
CA TYR A 90 -3.80 -1.95 -8.45
C TYR A 90 -2.94 -1.30 -9.52
N PHE A 91 -1.63 -1.54 -9.45
CA PHE A 91 -0.64 -1.10 -10.43
C PHE A 91 -0.96 -1.59 -11.84
N LYS A 92 -1.21 -2.89 -12.02
CA LYS A 92 -1.48 -3.50 -13.32
C LYS A 92 -2.85 -3.11 -13.88
N ASP A 93 -3.87 -3.14 -13.04
CA ASP A 93 -5.25 -3.08 -13.49
C ASP A 93 -5.78 -1.66 -13.64
N TYR A 94 -5.27 -0.71 -12.83
CA TYR A 94 -5.81 0.63 -12.73
C TYR A 94 -4.79 1.73 -13.02
N LEU A 95 -3.58 1.69 -12.45
CA LEU A 95 -2.63 2.81 -12.59
C LEU A 95 -2.27 3.11 -14.05
N PHE A 96 -1.99 2.09 -14.88
CA PHE A 96 -1.70 2.30 -16.31
C PHE A 96 -2.87 2.82 -17.14
N LYS A 97 -4.09 2.61 -16.67
CA LYS A 97 -5.32 3.04 -17.35
C LYS A 97 -5.84 4.37 -16.80
N SER A 98 -5.21 4.89 -15.75
CA SER A 98 -5.64 6.09 -15.05
C SER A 98 -5.53 7.32 -15.96
N PRO A 99 -6.58 8.16 -16.06
CA PRO A 99 -6.51 9.41 -16.81
C PRO A 99 -5.59 10.45 -16.15
N TYR A 100 -5.20 10.24 -14.89
CA TYR A 100 -4.49 11.23 -14.07
C TYR A 100 -2.96 11.17 -14.19
N LYS A 101 -2.40 10.30 -15.05
CA LYS A 101 -0.95 10.14 -15.27
C LYS A 101 -0.13 10.09 -13.97
N ILE A 102 -0.51 9.14 -13.11
CA ILE A 102 0.14 8.93 -11.81
C ILE A 102 1.47 8.21 -12.02
N THR A 103 2.54 8.72 -11.43
CA THR A 103 3.87 8.09 -11.36
C THR A 103 3.97 7.26 -10.07
N PRO A 104 3.99 5.92 -10.16
CA PRO A 104 4.11 5.06 -8.99
C PRO A 104 5.54 5.06 -8.46
N VAL A 105 5.66 5.08 -7.13
CA VAL A 105 6.94 5.06 -6.44
C VAL A 105 6.87 4.07 -5.28
N GLU A 106 7.88 3.22 -5.13
CA GLU A 106 8.03 2.34 -3.98
C GLU A 106 9.22 2.77 -3.13
N VAL A 107 9.01 2.92 -1.84
CA VAL A 107 10.04 3.19 -0.84
C VAL A 107 10.13 1.97 0.06
N VAL A 108 11.22 1.23 -0.09
CA VAL A 108 11.41 -0.08 0.52
C VAL A 108 12.56 -0.01 1.51
N CYS A 109 12.30 -0.45 2.74
CA CYS A 109 13.33 -0.77 3.72
C CYS A 109 13.04 -2.16 4.32
N THR A 110 14.00 -2.82 4.95
CA THR A 110 13.73 -4.09 5.65
C THR A 110 12.78 -3.88 6.83
N TYR A 111 12.95 -2.75 7.53
CA TYR A 111 12.07 -2.24 8.58
C TYR A 111 12.08 -0.70 8.50
N PHE A 112 11.72 0.01 9.56
CA PHE A 112 11.84 1.47 9.67
C PHE A 112 13.28 2.00 9.52
N SER A 113 13.46 3.33 9.55
CA SER A 113 14.74 4.00 9.24
C SER A 113 15.95 3.46 10.03
N GLY A 114 15.72 2.97 11.26
CA GLY A 114 16.75 2.40 12.13
C GLY A 114 17.49 1.20 11.53
N ASN A 115 16.83 0.40 10.69
CA ASN A 115 17.40 -0.84 10.14
C ASN A 115 17.57 -0.80 8.61
N CYS A 116 17.31 0.34 7.97
CA CYS A 116 17.44 0.50 6.53
C CYS A 116 18.90 0.75 6.14
N GLN A 117 19.44 -0.04 5.21
CA GLN A 117 20.81 0.07 4.70
C GLN A 117 20.90 0.98 3.48
N ASP A 118 19.86 1.06 2.66
CA ASP A 118 19.83 2.01 1.56
C ASP A 118 19.77 3.46 2.09
N PRO A 119 20.77 4.31 1.78
CA PRO A 119 20.86 5.64 2.38
C PRO A 119 19.73 6.58 1.91
N SER A 120 19.26 6.41 0.67
CA SER A 120 18.20 7.25 0.10
C SER A 120 16.86 6.91 0.75
N ALA A 121 16.52 5.62 0.82
CA ALA A 121 15.31 5.15 1.48
C ALA A 121 15.32 5.46 2.98
N LYS A 122 16.46 5.25 3.65
CA LYS A 122 16.65 5.59 5.07
C LYS A 122 16.37 7.06 5.35
N ALA A 123 16.92 7.98 4.54
CA ALA A 123 16.71 9.41 4.70
C ALA A 123 15.23 9.78 4.57
N LEU A 124 14.53 9.20 3.60
CA LEU A 124 13.11 9.46 3.39
C LEU A 124 12.23 8.88 4.50
N PHE A 125 12.46 7.63 4.92
CA PHE A 125 11.78 7.02 6.06
C PHE A 125 11.97 7.86 7.33
N SER A 126 13.20 8.27 7.62
CA SER A 126 13.50 9.09 8.80
C SER A 126 12.78 10.44 8.76
N ALA A 127 12.69 11.08 7.59
CA ALA A 127 11.95 12.33 7.43
C ALA A 127 10.46 12.16 7.76
N PHE A 128 9.82 11.09 7.28
CA PHE A 128 8.41 10.80 7.56
C PHE A 128 8.17 10.39 9.02
N GLU A 129 9.04 9.55 9.60
CA GLU A 129 8.99 9.19 11.01
C GLU A 129 9.09 10.42 11.92
N ASN A 130 9.99 11.35 11.62
CA ASN A 130 10.14 12.59 12.39
C ASN A 130 8.94 13.54 12.23
N ALA A 131 8.39 13.64 11.01
CA ALA A 131 7.28 14.54 10.72
C ALA A 131 5.94 14.07 11.29
N LEU A 132 5.69 12.76 11.27
CA LEU A 132 4.40 12.16 11.63
C LEU A 132 4.43 11.44 12.98
N GLY A 133 5.61 11.12 13.52
CA GLY A 133 5.76 10.43 14.79
C GLY A 133 4.96 9.14 14.85
N GLN A 134 4.11 9.01 15.87
CA GLN A 134 3.25 7.84 16.10
C GLN A 134 2.18 7.61 15.02
N TYR A 135 1.95 8.57 14.12
CA TYR A 135 0.97 8.45 13.04
C TYR A 135 1.56 7.83 11.76
N PHE A 136 2.86 7.51 11.75
CA PHE A 136 3.52 6.82 10.65
C PHE A 136 3.73 5.34 10.95
N GLY A 137 3.46 4.50 9.95
CA GLY A 137 3.67 3.06 9.97
C GLY A 137 3.85 2.55 8.55
N THR A 138 3.82 1.23 8.36
CA THR A 138 3.79 0.61 7.03
C THR A 138 2.75 -0.52 7.02
N PRO A 139 2.01 -0.74 5.92
CA PRO A 139 2.08 -0.04 4.64
C PRO A 139 1.54 1.39 4.75
N TYR A 140 2.13 2.35 4.03
CA TYR A 140 1.68 3.75 4.06
C TYR A 140 1.77 4.36 2.68
N LEU A 141 0.78 5.16 2.32
CA LEU A 141 0.64 5.74 1.00
C LEU A 141 0.68 7.26 1.09
N VAL A 142 1.39 7.87 0.15
CA VAL A 142 1.46 9.32 0.01
C VAL A 142 1.15 9.69 -1.44
N LEU A 143 0.10 10.47 -1.65
CA LEU A 143 -0.25 11.05 -2.94
C LEU A 143 0.21 12.51 -2.96
N ILE A 144 1.09 12.84 -3.89
CA ILE A 144 1.56 14.20 -4.12
C ILE A 144 1.15 14.60 -5.54
N SER A 145 0.51 15.75 -5.72
CA SER A 145 0.25 16.32 -7.05
C SER A 145 0.73 17.77 -7.09
N ASN A 146 1.58 18.08 -8.07
CA ASN A 146 2.16 19.41 -8.28
C ASN A 146 2.74 20.01 -6.98
N GLY A 147 3.50 19.20 -6.24
CA GLY A 147 4.11 19.59 -4.96
C GLY A 147 3.16 19.67 -3.76
N THR A 148 1.87 19.39 -3.93
CA THR A 148 0.86 19.39 -2.85
C THR A 148 0.60 17.97 -2.36
N PHE A 149 0.65 17.76 -1.05
CA PHE A 149 0.25 16.50 -0.42
C PHE A 149 -1.27 16.41 -0.38
N LEU A 150 -1.84 15.41 -1.06
CA LEU A 150 -3.28 15.20 -1.17
C LEU A 150 -3.79 14.06 -0.31
N TYR A 151 -2.94 13.04 -0.09
CA TYR A 151 -3.25 11.88 0.74
C TYR A 151 -1.97 11.43 1.43
N PHE A 152 -2.05 11.13 2.71
CA PHE A 152 -0.96 10.59 3.51
C PHE A 152 -1.58 9.75 4.64
N SER A 153 -1.75 8.45 4.38
CA SER A 153 -2.41 7.53 5.32
C SER A 153 -2.10 6.07 4.99
N PHE A 154 -2.57 5.17 5.85
CA PHE A 154 -2.61 3.74 5.58
C PHE A 154 -3.54 3.44 4.39
N PRO A 155 -3.26 2.40 3.58
CA PRO A 155 -4.14 2.00 2.49
C PRO A 155 -5.58 1.78 2.96
N PRO A 156 -6.58 2.18 2.15
CA PRO A 156 -7.98 2.03 2.52
C PRO A 156 -8.34 0.54 2.61
N THR A 157 -9.09 0.20 3.65
CA THR A 157 -9.68 -1.13 3.85
C THR A 157 -11.20 -1.06 3.73
N ASP A 158 -11.81 -2.17 3.33
CA ASP A 158 -13.26 -2.29 3.37
C ASP A 158 -13.79 -2.44 4.82
N SER A 159 -15.10 -2.65 4.95
CA SER A 159 -15.76 -2.83 6.25
C SER A 159 -15.30 -4.07 7.03
N THR A 160 -14.63 -5.02 6.37
CA THR A 160 -14.05 -6.22 6.99
C THR A 160 -12.59 -6.02 7.40
N GLY A 161 -12.00 -4.87 7.07
CA GLY A 161 -10.57 -4.61 7.26
C GLY A 161 -9.69 -5.18 6.15
N ALA A 162 -10.27 -5.66 5.05
CA ALA A 162 -9.52 -6.21 3.92
C ALA A 162 -9.11 -5.12 2.92
N TYR A 163 -7.93 -5.27 2.34
CA TYR A 163 -7.46 -4.42 1.25
C TYR A 163 -8.13 -4.79 -0.07
N SER A 164 -8.37 -3.79 -0.92
CA SER A 164 -8.94 -3.98 -2.26
C SER A 164 -8.33 -3.02 -3.27
N ALA A 165 -7.90 -3.55 -4.42
CA ALA A 165 -7.34 -2.74 -5.50
C ALA A 165 -8.39 -1.78 -6.09
N GLN A 166 -9.66 -2.22 -6.14
CA GLN A 166 -10.78 -1.40 -6.56
C GLN A 166 -11.03 -0.25 -5.59
N LEU A 167 -11.05 -0.53 -4.28
CA LEU A 167 -11.25 0.50 -3.25
C LEU A 167 -10.10 1.52 -3.28
N LEU A 168 -8.86 1.05 -3.35
CA LEU A 168 -7.69 1.91 -3.51
C LEU A 168 -7.82 2.80 -4.75
N ASN A 169 -8.22 2.25 -5.89
CA ASN A 169 -8.45 3.04 -7.10
C ASN A 169 -9.53 4.10 -6.91
N GLN A 170 -10.66 3.74 -6.29
CA GLN A 170 -11.76 4.67 -6.02
C GLN A 170 -11.28 5.83 -5.14
N THR A 171 -10.59 5.54 -4.03
CA THR A 171 -10.06 6.54 -3.10
C THR A 171 -9.06 7.47 -3.78
N ILE A 172 -8.06 6.94 -4.49
CA ILE A 172 -7.06 7.79 -5.15
C ILE A 172 -7.69 8.62 -6.27
N SER A 173 -8.60 8.03 -7.04
CA SER A 173 -9.28 8.73 -8.13
C SER A 173 -10.21 9.85 -7.64
N SER A 174 -10.94 9.65 -6.52
CA SER A 174 -11.82 10.68 -5.97
C SER A 174 -11.02 11.86 -5.45
N ILE A 175 -9.93 11.61 -4.71
CA ILE A 175 -9.05 12.66 -4.19
C ILE A 175 -8.44 13.48 -5.34
N LEU A 176 -7.96 12.82 -6.39
CA LEU A 176 -7.42 13.52 -7.57
C LEU A 176 -8.50 14.29 -8.31
N TYR A 177 -9.70 13.72 -8.45
CA TYR A 177 -10.80 14.40 -9.12
C TYR A 177 -11.17 15.70 -8.41
N GLU A 178 -11.35 15.67 -7.09
CA GLU A 178 -11.66 16.84 -6.26
C GLU A 178 -10.55 17.89 -6.31
N HIS A 179 -9.29 17.47 -6.24
CA HIS A 179 -8.15 18.39 -6.34
C HIS A 179 -8.06 19.08 -7.70
N LEU A 180 -8.34 18.36 -8.79
CA LEU A 180 -8.25 18.90 -10.15
C LEU A 180 -9.50 19.67 -10.59
N HIS A 181 -10.64 19.45 -9.92
CA HIS A 181 -11.92 20.12 -10.19
C HIS A 181 -12.47 20.74 -8.90
N PRO A 182 -11.79 21.76 -8.34
CA PRO A 182 -12.26 22.41 -7.14
C PRO A 182 -13.66 22.98 -7.38
N GLN A 183 -14.62 22.54 -6.58
CA GLN A 183 -15.98 23.08 -6.63
C GLN A 183 -15.91 24.59 -6.37
N THR A 184 -16.24 25.39 -7.39
CA THR A 184 -16.45 26.83 -7.22
C THR A 184 -17.74 27.01 -6.43
N ASN A 185 -17.65 27.05 -5.11
CA ASN A 185 -18.78 27.38 -4.25
C ASN A 185 -19.15 28.85 -4.48
N THR A 186 -20.07 29.09 -5.41
CA THR A 186 -20.77 30.36 -5.57
C THR A 186 -21.55 30.63 -4.29
N THR A 187 -20.95 31.42 -3.40
CA THR A 187 -21.60 31.84 -2.16
C THR A 187 -22.64 32.89 -2.54
N THR A 188 -23.91 32.49 -2.70
CA THR A 188 -25.01 33.44 -2.78
C THR A 188 -25.16 34.10 -1.41
N PRO A 189 -25.06 35.43 -1.27
CA PRO A 189 -25.28 36.09 0.01
C PRO A 189 -26.75 35.93 0.39
N SER A 190 -27.02 35.32 1.54
CA SER A 190 -28.36 35.35 2.14
C SER A 190 -28.63 36.77 2.65
N THR A 191 -29.36 37.56 1.87
CA THR A 191 -30.01 38.77 2.37
C THR A 191 -31.09 38.35 3.37
N ASN A 192 -30.76 38.42 4.66
CA ASN A 192 -31.75 38.41 5.73
C ASN A 192 -32.49 39.75 5.69
N THR A 193 -33.69 39.75 5.10
CA THR A 193 -34.64 40.85 5.21
C THR A 193 -35.19 40.85 6.64
N THR A 194 -34.80 41.85 7.42
CA THR A 194 -35.43 42.19 8.69
C THR A 194 -36.76 42.87 8.37
N SER A 195 -37.89 42.22 8.68
CA SER A 195 -39.21 42.85 8.65
C SER A 195 -39.55 43.37 10.04
N SER A 196 -39.62 44.69 10.14
CA SER A 196 -40.29 45.50 11.17
C SER A 196 -41.80 45.28 11.21
#